data_AF-A0AAV8Y0P2-F1
#
_entry.id   AF-A0AAV8Y0P2-F1
#
_cell.length_a   1.000
_cell.length_b   1.000
_cell.length_c   1.000
_cell.angle_alpha   90.00
_cell.angle_beta   90.00
_cell.angle_gamma   90.00
#
_symmetry.space_group_name_H-M   'P 1'
#
loop_
_entity.id
_entity.type
_entity.pdbx_description
1 polymer ?
#
loop_
_entity_poly.entity_id
_entity_poly.type
_entity_poly.pdbx_seq_one_letter_code
_entity_poly.pdbx_strand_id
1 'polypeptide(L)'
;MEYTFIEYAYMHLMYEARRSYHERFPNRTLPNQKTFQRVDQRLKENVENILNAVHDTPSTSTRRLSTQLSASKAIVHKVLKEQLLYPYHLQKVPELIAEDFPRRMQFANWLLDQQRNIQVLLKMVLPIYTMYMYGLMKILMPLLFRIINMSSNQLISGLGSLAIFNWTIRTAGTIEWTALFGVPPERFSGFNRGLTTWNPPKHVLHARWGTSSLQ
;
A
#
# COMPACT_ATOMS: atom_id res chain seq x y z
N MET A 1 -58.09 12.00 -29.16
CA MET A 1 -57.23 10.83 -28.88
C MET A 1 -56.64 11.06 -27.51
N GLU A 2 -57.09 10.31 -26.50
CA GLU A 2 -56.45 10.30 -25.19
C GLU A 2 -55.20 9.43 -25.27
N TYR A 3 -54.05 10.01 -24.91
CA TYR A 3 -52.81 9.26 -24.79
C TYR A 3 -52.82 8.48 -23.48
N THR A 4 -52.30 7.26 -23.52
CA THR A 4 -52.13 6.46 -22.31
C THR A 4 -51.08 7.10 -21.40
N PHE A 5 -51.15 6.80 -20.09
CA PHE A 5 -50.17 7.31 -19.10
C PHE A 5 -48.72 6.99 -19.51
N ILE A 6 -48.48 5.82 -20.09
CA ILE A 6 -47.16 5.37 -20.55
C ILE A 6 -46.69 6.22 -21.73
N GLU A 7 -47.54 6.46 -22.72
CA GLU A 7 -47.20 7.33 -23.86
C GLU A 7 -46.91 8.77 -23.42
N TYR A 8 -47.66 9.28 -22.44
CA TYR A 8 -47.41 10.59 -21.85
C TYR A 8 -46.04 10.67 -21.17
N ALA A 9 -45.69 9.67 -20.35
CA ALA A 9 -44.38 9.59 -19.71
C ALA A 9 -43.23 9.51 -20.74
N TYR A 10 -43.41 8.73 -21.81
CA TYR A 10 -42.44 8.67 -22.92
C TYR A 10 -42.28 10.00 -23.64
N MET A 11 -43.38 10.70 -23.92
CA MET A 11 -43.34 12.02 -24.54
C MET A 11 -42.59 13.03 -23.68
N HIS A 12 -42.81 13.03 -22.37
CA HIS A 12 -42.08 13.89 -21.42
C HIS A 12 -40.60 13.56 -21.35
N LEU A 13 -40.23 12.29 -21.19
CA LEU A 13 -38.83 11.86 -21.16
C LEU A 13 -38.07 12.27 -22.43
N MET A 14 -38.70 12.12 -23.59
CA MET A 14 -38.10 12.50 -24.88
C MET A 14 -37.95 14.01 -25.01
N TYR A 15 -38.92 14.79 -24.52
CA TYR A 15 -38.85 16.24 -24.51
C TYR A 15 -37.72 16.75 -23.59
N GLU A 16 -37.63 16.20 -22.37
CA GLU A 16 -36.56 16.50 -21.42
C GLU A 16 -35.18 16.14 -21.98
N ALA A 17 -35.02 14.94 -22.56
CA ALA A 17 -33.76 14.52 -23.16
C ALA A 17 -33.31 15.49 -24.28
N ARG A 18 -34.25 15.93 -25.12
CA ARG A 18 -33.99 16.88 -26.20
C ARG A 18 -33.58 18.24 -25.66
N ARG A 19 -34.29 18.74 -24.65
CA ARG A 19 -34.00 20.00 -23.97
C ARG A 19 -32.62 19.97 -23.33
N SER A 20 -32.31 18.93 -22.54
CA SER A 20 -31.01 18.79 -21.89
C SER A 20 -29.85 18.61 -22.88
N TYR A 21 -30.11 18.08 -24.09
CA TYR A 21 -29.10 18.04 -25.15
C TYR A 21 -28.80 19.45 -25.70
N HIS A 22 -29.85 20.24 -25.96
CA HIS A 22 -29.72 21.64 -26.40
C HIS A 22 -28.95 22.47 -25.39
N GLU A 23 -29.29 22.36 -24.09
CA GLU A 23 -28.63 23.10 -23.01
C GLU A 23 -27.13 22.74 -22.88
N ARG A 24 -26.78 21.46 -23.04
CA ARG A 24 -25.37 21.01 -22.98
C ARG A 24 -24.56 21.35 -24.22
N PHE A 25 -25.19 21.43 -25.39
CA PHE A 25 -24.53 21.63 -26.67
C PHE A 25 -25.25 22.70 -27.51
N PRO A 26 -25.21 23.97 -27.10
CA PRO A 26 -26.02 25.05 -27.69
C PRO A 26 -25.71 25.32 -29.17
N ASN A 27 -24.49 25.04 -29.63
CA ASN A 27 -24.04 25.30 -31.01
C ASN A 27 -24.07 24.05 -31.91
N ARG A 28 -24.79 22.98 -31.53
CA ARG A 28 -24.92 21.76 -32.34
C ARG A 28 -26.33 21.63 -32.91
N THR A 29 -26.44 21.03 -34.10
CA THR A 29 -27.73 20.68 -34.69
C THR A 29 -28.46 19.67 -33.82
N LEU A 30 -29.70 20.00 -33.43
CA LEU A 30 -30.52 19.15 -32.60
C LEU A 30 -30.89 17.85 -33.33
N PRO A 31 -30.56 16.67 -32.77
CA PRO A 31 -30.99 15.40 -33.34
C PRO A 31 -32.53 15.31 -33.40
N ASN A 32 -33.03 14.56 -34.39
CA ASN A 32 -34.45 14.29 -34.51
C ASN A 32 -34.94 13.40 -33.35
N GLN A 33 -36.21 13.51 -32.98
CA GLN A 33 -36.86 12.69 -31.95
C GLN A 33 -36.65 11.19 -32.19
N LYS A 34 -36.74 10.73 -33.45
CA LYS A 34 -36.47 9.33 -33.83
C LYS A 34 -35.04 8.89 -33.47
N THR A 35 -34.07 9.80 -33.48
CA THR A 35 -32.70 9.50 -33.08
C THR A 35 -32.61 9.26 -31.58
N PHE A 36 -33.26 10.09 -30.76
CA PHE A 36 -33.33 9.89 -29.30
C PHE A 36 -34.02 8.58 -28.95
N GLN A 37 -35.14 8.26 -29.61
CA GLN A 37 -35.86 7.00 -29.42
C GLN A 37 -34.99 5.78 -29.74
N ARG A 38 -34.30 5.78 -30.88
CA ARG A 38 -33.40 4.67 -31.26
C ARG A 38 -32.26 4.49 -30.28
N VAL A 39 -31.70 5.59 -29.76
CA VAL A 39 -30.63 5.54 -28.77
C VAL A 39 -31.15 4.97 -27.45
N ASP A 40 -32.31 5.44 -26.96
CA ASP A 40 -32.95 4.92 -25.75
C ASP A 40 -33.26 3.42 -25.87
N GLN A 41 -33.87 3.01 -26.97
CA GLN A 41 -34.17 1.61 -27.24
C GLN A 41 -32.91 0.75 -27.25
N ARG A 42 -31.87 1.17 -27.98
CA ARG A 42 -30.59 0.44 -28.03
C ARG A 42 -29.92 0.35 -26.66
N LEU A 43 -30.06 1.38 -25.83
CA LEU A 43 -29.52 1.36 -24.46
C LEU A 43 -30.27 0.37 -23.59
N LYS A 44 -31.61 0.34 -23.64
CA LYS A 44 -32.44 -0.62 -22.91
C LYS A 44 -32.13 -2.06 -23.32
N GLU A 45 -32.10 -2.34 -24.61
CA GLU A 45 -31.75 -3.66 -25.15
C GLU A 45 -30.36 -4.10 -24.68
N ASN A 46 -29.37 -3.21 -24.71
CA ASN A 46 -28.03 -3.53 -24.20
C ASN A 46 -28.04 -3.87 -22.70
N VAL A 47 -28.79 -3.11 -21.89
CA VAL A 47 -28.88 -3.34 -20.44
C VAL A 47 -29.49 -4.71 -20.16
N GLU A 48 -30.63 -5.01 -20.79
CA GLU A 48 -31.30 -6.31 -20.64
C GLU A 48 -30.41 -7.47 -21.09
N ASN A 49 -29.75 -7.34 -22.24
CA ASN A 49 -28.82 -8.36 -22.75
C ASN A 49 -27.64 -8.60 -21.80
N ILE A 50 -27.08 -7.54 -21.21
CA ILE A 50 -26.00 -7.64 -20.22
C ILE A 50 -26.50 -8.37 -18.97
N LEU A 51 -27.67 -8.00 -18.45
CA LEU A 51 -28.23 -8.61 -17.25
C LEU A 51 -28.56 -10.09 -17.44
N ASN A 52 -29.16 -10.44 -18.58
CA ASN A 52 -29.46 -11.83 -18.92
C ASN A 52 -28.18 -12.68 -19.03
N ALA A 53 -27.15 -12.17 -19.73
CA ALA A 53 -25.89 -12.89 -19.87
C ALA A 53 -25.17 -13.12 -18.53
N VAL A 54 -25.27 -12.17 -17.60
CA VAL A 54 -24.70 -12.28 -16.25
C VAL A 54 -25.50 -13.24 -15.39
N HIS A 55 -26.83 -13.22 -15.50
CA HIS A 55 -27.71 -14.15 -14.81
C HIS A 55 -27.42 -15.61 -15.23
N ASP A 56 -27.25 -15.87 -16.53
CA ASP A 56 -26.96 -17.20 -17.05
C ASP A 56 -25.55 -17.69 -16.66
N THR A 57 -24.57 -16.78 -16.61
CA THR A 57 -23.17 -17.12 -16.32
C THR A 57 -22.50 -16.07 -15.42
N PRO A 58 -22.68 -16.14 -14.09
CA PRO A 58 -22.19 -15.11 -13.17
C PRO A 58 -20.65 -15.01 -13.09
N SER A 59 -19.93 -16.07 -13.48
CA SER A 59 -18.46 -16.09 -13.52
C SER A 59 -17.86 -15.39 -14.76
N THR A 60 -18.68 -14.85 -15.66
CA THR A 60 -18.21 -14.26 -16.91
C THR A 60 -17.56 -12.91 -16.66
N SER A 61 -16.37 -12.70 -17.24
CA SER A 61 -15.66 -11.43 -17.10
C SER A 61 -16.33 -10.29 -17.86
N THR A 62 -16.21 -9.06 -17.34
CA THR A 62 -16.70 -7.85 -18.03
C THR A 62 -16.14 -7.66 -19.44
N ARG A 63 -14.90 -8.11 -19.68
CA ARG A 63 -14.29 -8.12 -21.02
C ARG A 63 -15.01 -9.09 -21.94
N ARG A 64 -15.28 -10.32 -21.46
CA ARG A 64 -15.96 -11.35 -22.25
C ARG A 64 -17.40 -10.93 -22.58
N LEU A 65 -18.13 -10.36 -21.62
CA LEU A 65 -19.46 -9.77 -21.85
C LEU A 65 -19.44 -8.68 -22.92
N SER A 66 -18.46 -7.77 -22.85
CA SER A 66 -18.31 -6.70 -23.84
C SER A 66 -18.09 -7.24 -25.26
N THR A 67 -17.27 -8.27 -25.42
CA THR A 67 -17.04 -8.91 -26.73
C THR A 67 -18.25 -9.70 -27.22
N GLN A 68 -18.91 -10.45 -26.33
CA GLN A 68 -20.07 -11.28 -26.68
C GLN A 68 -21.29 -10.45 -27.11
N LEU A 69 -21.54 -9.34 -26.42
CA LEU A 69 -22.71 -8.48 -26.65
C LEU A 69 -22.41 -7.29 -27.56
N SER A 70 -21.18 -7.16 -28.07
CA SER A 70 -20.71 -5.99 -28.83
C SER A 70 -21.02 -4.64 -28.14
N ALA A 71 -21.06 -4.65 -26.81
CA ALA A 71 -21.31 -3.49 -25.97
C ALA A 71 -19.98 -2.91 -25.47
N SER A 72 -19.91 -1.60 -25.26
CA SER A 72 -18.69 -1.01 -24.71
C SER A 72 -18.45 -1.48 -23.28
N LYS A 73 -17.18 -1.72 -22.92
CA LYS A 73 -16.80 -2.13 -21.55
C LYS A 73 -17.30 -1.14 -20.48
N ALA A 74 -17.36 0.16 -20.82
CA ALA A 74 -17.88 1.19 -19.94
C ALA A 74 -19.37 1.02 -19.62
N ILE A 75 -20.20 0.68 -20.63
CA ILE A 75 -21.62 0.40 -20.42
C ILE A 75 -21.78 -0.85 -19.56
N VAL A 76 -21.04 -1.93 -19.86
CA VAL A 76 -21.07 -3.16 -19.06
C VAL A 76 -20.75 -2.87 -17.59
N HIS A 77 -19.67 -2.12 -17.32
CA HIS A 77 -19.31 -1.73 -15.96
C HIS A 77 -20.38 -0.87 -15.28
N LYS A 78 -20.96 0.10 -16.00
CA LYS A 78 -22.00 0.98 -15.48
C LYS A 78 -23.25 0.18 -15.08
N VAL A 79 -23.74 -0.70 -15.96
CA VAL A 79 -24.92 -1.54 -15.70
C VAL A 79 -24.70 -2.44 -14.49
N LEU A 80 -23.56 -3.12 -14.43
CA LEU A 80 -23.22 -3.99 -13.30
C LEU A 80 -23.18 -3.21 -11.98
N LYS A 81 -22.56 -2.03 -11.98
CA LYS A 81 -22.51 -1.16 -10.81
C LYS A 81 -23.89 -0.66 -10.37
N GLU A 82 -24.73 -0.21 -11.31
CA GLU A 82 -26.08 0.28 -11.04
C GLU A 82 -27.01 -0.80 -10.48
N GLN A 83 -26.81 -2.05 -10.91
CA GLN A 83 -27.56 -3.22 -10.44
C GLN A 83 -26.91 -3.88 -9.20
N LEU A 84 -25.90 -3.24 -8.61
CA LEU A 84 -25.15 -3.73 -7.44
C LEU A 84 -24.50 -5.12 -7.65
N LEU A 85 -24.23 -5.47 -8.91
CA LEU A 85 -23.52 -6.69 -9.30
C LEU A 85 -22.01 -6.37 -9.37
N TYR A 86 -21.25 -6.91 -8.41
CA TYR A 86 -19.80 -6.72 -8.36
C TYR A 86 -19.09 -7.91 -8.99
N PRO A 87 -18.44 -7.76 -10.16
CA PRO A 87 -17.72 -8.86 -10.78
C PRO A 87 -16.52 -9.25 -9.92
N TYR A 88 -16.57 -10.41 -9.29
CA TYR A 88 -15.45 -10.98 -8.56
C TYR A 88 -14.72 -12.00 -9.43
N HIS A 89 -13.39 -12.03 -9.32
CA HIS A 89 -12.59 -13.08 -9.92
C HIS A 89 -12.42 -14.22 -8.92
N LEU A 90 -13.06 -15.35 -9.17
CA LEU A 90 -12.85 -16.57 -8.38
C LEU A 90 -11.41 -17.07 -8.64
N GLN A 91 -10.53 -16.82 -7.68
CA GLN A 91 -9.17 -17.37 -7.71
C GLN A 91 -9.25 -18.84 -7.33
N LYS A 92 -8.93 -19.72 -8.29
CA LYS A 92 -8.75 -21.15 -8.02
C LYS A 92 -7.50 -21.32 -7.18
N VAL A 93 -7.67 -21.71 -5.93
CA VAL A 93 -6.58 -22.08 -5.02
C VAL A 93 -6.43 -23.60 -5.09
N PRO A 94 -5.21 -24.17 -4.97
CA PRO A 94 -5.04 -25.61 -4.84
C PRO A 94 -5.98 -26.19 -3.80
N GLU A 95 -6.56 -27.35 -4.11
CA GLU A 95 -7.45 -28.07 -3.20
C GLU A 95 -6.72 -28.35 -1.89
N LEU A 96 -7.38 -28.09 -0.75
CA LEU A 96 -6.82 -28.43 0.55
C LEU A 96 -6.84 -29.94 0.71
N ILE A 97 -5.67 -30.56 0.67
CA ILE A 97 -5.51 -31.99 0.95
C ILE A 97 -5.46 -32.20 2.47
N ALA A 98 -5.82 -33.38 2.96
CA ALA A 98 -5.83 -33.68 4.39
C ALA A 98 -4.45 -33.46 5.07
N GLU A 99 -3.34 -33.65 4.36
CA GLU A 99 -1.99 -33.41 4.89
C GLU A 99 -1.64 -31.92 5.04
N ASP A 100 -2.38 -31.01 4.41
CA ASP A 100 -2.11 -29.57 4.50
C ASP A 100 -2.50 -29.00 5.87
N PHE A 101 -3.52 -29.57 6.52
CA PHE A 101 -3.99 -29.10 7.82
C PHE A 101 -2.88 -29.10 8.90
N PRO A 102 -2.17 -30.22 9.16
CA PRO A 102 -1.10 -30.22 10.15
C PRO A 102 0.05 -29.28 9.76
N ARG A 103 0.38 -29.15 8.47
CA ARG A 103 1.44 -28.23 8.00
C ARG A 103 1.07 -26.77 8.23
N ARG A 104 -0.19 -26.40 7.95
CA ARG A 104 -0.71 -25.04 8.20
C ARG A 104 -0.79 -24.73 9.68
N MET A 105 -1.17 -25.71 10.51
CA MET A 105 -1.18 -25.57 11.97
C MET A 105 0.23 -25.36 12.53
N GLN A 106 1.21 -26.15 12.07
CA GLN A 106 2.61 -25.98 12.46
C GLN A 106 3.15 -24.60 12.05
N PHE A 107 2.86 -24.17 10.82
CA PHE A 107 3.24 -22.85 10.34
C PHE A 107 2.61 -21.72 11.17
N ALA A 108 1.32 -21.81 11.48
CA ALA A 108 0.63 -20.83 12.32
C ALA A 108 1.23 -20.76 13.73
N ASN A 109 1.48 -21.91 14.35
CA ASN A 109 2.11 -21.99 15.67
C ASN A 109 3.53 -21.40 15.66
N TRP A 110 4.33 -21.72 14.63
CA TRP A 110 5.66 -21.12 14.46
C TRP A 110 5.57 -19.60 14.33
N LEU A 111 4.63 -19.07 13.54
CA LEU A 111 4.47 -17.63 13.32
C LEU A 111 4.07 -16.90 14.61
N LEU A 112 3.17 -17.50 15.40
CA LEU A 112 2.79 -16.99 16.72
C LEU A 112 3.98 -16.96 17.69
N ASP A 113 4.84 -17.98 17.63
CA ASP A 113 6.06 -18.03 18.45
C ASP A 113 7.06 -16.93 18.03
N GLN A 114 7.28 -16.72 16.73
CA GLN A 114 8.13 -15.63 16.24
C GLN A 114 7.62 -14.26 16.70
N GLN A 115 6.31 -14.04 16.63
CA GLN A 115 5.72 -12.79 17.10
C GLN A 115 5.95 -12.58 18.59
N ARG A 116 5.81 -13.64 19.41
CA ARG A 116 6.07 -13.58 20.85
C ARG A 116 7.53 -13.26 21.14
N ASN A 117 8.46 -13.91 20.46
CA ASN A 117 9.90 -13.71 20.63
C ASN A 117 10.32 -12.27 20.30
N ILE A 118 9.80 -11.70 19.19
CA ILE A 118 10.04 -10.29 18.84
C ILE A 118 9.49 -9.36 19.91
N GLN A 119 8.28 -9.61 20.42
CA GLN A 119 7.67 -8.79 21.47
C GLN A 119 8.47 -8.84 22.78
N VAL A 120 9.00 -10.01 23.16
CA VAL A 120 9.86 -10.16 24.34
C VAL A 120 11.17 -9.40 24.14
N LEU A 121 11.81 -9.53 22.97
CA LEU A 121 13.04 -8.81 22.65
C LEU A 121 12.83 -7.29 22.70
N LEU A 122 11.75 -6.78 22.11
CA LEU A 122 11.42 -5.36 22.17
C LEU A 122 11.22 -4.89 23.62
N LYS A 123 10.48 -5.64 24.45
CA LYS A 123 10.29 -5.32 25.87
C LYS A 123 11.59 -5.32 26.68
N MET A 124 12.58 -6.13 26.30
CA MET A 124 13.89 -6.14 26.95
C MET A 124 14.79 -4.98 26.50
N VAL A 125 14.79 -4.63 25.20
CA VAL A 125 15.73 -3.66 24.62
C VAL A 125 15.27 -2.21 24.81
N LEU A 126 13.97 -1.92 24.69
CA LEU A 126 13.43 -0.57 24.86
C LEU A 126 13.80 0.10 26.20
N PRO A 127 13.65 -0.54 27.38
CA PRO A 127 14.01 0.10 28.65
C PRO A 127 15.49 0.42 28.76
N ILE A 128 16.37 -0.47 28.27
CA ILE A 128 17.82 -0.25 28.25
C ILE A 128 18.16 0.99 27.41
N TYR A 129 17.58 1.09 26.21
CA TYR A 129 17.78 2.24 25.32
C TYR A 129 17.23 3.54 25.94
N THR A 130 16.04 3.51 26.54
CA THR A 130 15.48 4.70 27.21
C THR A 130 16.31 5.16 28.40
N MET A 131 16.87 4.22 29.18
CA MET A 131 17.75 4.53 30.31
C MET A 131 19.06 5.17 29.86
N TYR A 132 19.66 4.63 28.79
CA TYR A 132 20.87 5.18 28.18
C TYR A 132 20.64 6.59 27.63
N MET A 133 19.57 6.80 26.85
CA MET A 133 19.24 8.09 26.26
C MET A 133 18.91 9.14 27.33
N TYR A 134 18.16 8.78 28.37
CA TYR A 134 17.86 9.68 29.48
C TYR A 134 19.11 10.06 30.28
N GLY A 135 20.01 9.09 30.53
CA GLY A 135 21.31 9.34 31.15
C GLY A 135 22.17 10.29 30.32
N LEU A 136 22.25 10.05 29.00
CA LEU A 136 22.96 10.92 28.06
C LEU A 136 22.35 12.32 28.03
N MET A 137 21.02 12.45 27.98
CA MET A 137 20.34 13.74 28.04
C MET A 137 20.61 14.48 29.34
N LYS A 138 20.65 13.80 30.49
CA LYS A 138 20.97 14.41 31.80
C LYS A 138 22.39 14.98 31.86
N ILE A 139 23.34 14.33 31.21
CA ILE A 139 24.74 14.79 31.15
C ILE A 139 24.91 15.89 30.10
N LEU A 140 24.25 15.75 28.95
CA LEU A 140 24.41 16.63 27.79
C LEU A 140 23.64 17.95 27.95
N MET A 141 22.43 17.94 28.52
CA MET A 141 21.58 19.14 28.67
C MET A 141 22.26 20.30 29.44
N PRO A 142 22.90 20.08 30.60
CA PRO A 142 23.58 21.14 31.33
C PRO A 142 24.81 21.68 30.58
N LEU A 143 25.51 20.80 29.85
CA LEU A 143 26.66 21.19 29.02
C LEU A 143 26.22 22.05 27.84
N LEU A 144 25.17 21.65 27.13
CA LEU A 144 24.59 22.45 26.06
C LEU A 144 24.07 23.80 26.57
N PHE A 145 23.38 23.82 27.72
CA PHE A 145 22.91 25.06 28.33
C PHE A 145 24.04 26.00 28.75
N ARG A 146 25.16 25.46 29.24
CA ARG A 146 26.38 26.25 29.54
C ARG A 146 27.05 26.79 28.27
N ILE A 147 27.08 26.01 27.19
CA ILE A 147 27.64 26.44 25.90
C ILE A 147 26.78 27.56 25.28
N ILE A 148 25.45 27.44 25.37
CA ILE A 148 24.50 28.42 24.80
C ILE A 148 24.51 29.75 25.59
N ASN A 149 24.70 29.71 26.91
CA ASN A 149 24.77 30.91 27.76
C ASN A 149 26.19 31.47 27.94
N MET A 150 27.19 30.96 27.22
CA MET A 150 28.57 31.44 27.29
C MET A 150 28.76 32.71 26.45
N SER A 151 29.25 33.79 27.08
CA SER A 151 29.68 35.01 26.39
C SER A 151 30.83 34.71 25.41
N SER A 152 30.84 35.41 24.25
CA SER A 152 31.81 35.25 23.17
C SER A 152 33.28 35.26 23.61
N ASN A 153 33.61 35.92 24.73
CA ASN A 153 34.97 36.04 25.26
C ASN A 153 35.45 34.83 26.07
N GLN A 154 34.56 33.91 26.47
CA GLN A 154 34.89 32.68 27.21
C GLN A 154 35.04 31.45 26.28
N LEU A 155 34.58 31.54 25.03
CA LEU A 155 34.66 30.45 24.04
C LEU A 155 36.10 30.22 23.54
N ILE A 156 36.95 31.26 23.52
CA ILE A 156 38.30 31.21 22.94
C ILE A 156 39.30 30.53 23.89
N SER A 157 39.17 30.69 25.21
CA SER A 157 40.05 30.06 26.21
C SER A 157 39.69 28.59 26.52
N GLY A 158 38.46 28.16 26.23
CA GLY A 158 37.98 26.79 26.50
C GLY A 158 38.27 25.75 25.40
N LEU A 159 38.65 26.18 24.19
CA LEU A 159 38.89 25.29 23.04
C LEU A 159 40.05 24.30 23.27
N GLY A 160 41.04 24.65 24.10
CA GLY A 160 42.12 23.73 24.49
C GLY A 160 41.64 22.54 25.33
N SER A 161 40.59 22.71 26.13
CA SER A 161 40.02 21.66 26.98
C SER A 161 39.07 20.74 26.20
N LEU A 162 38.33 21.29 25.22
CA LEU A 162 37.50 20.51 24.29
C LEU A 162 38.32 19.59 23.38
N ALA A 163 39.53 19.99 22.99
CA ALA A 163 40.46 19.14 22.24
C ALA A 163 40.92 17.92 23.06
N ILE A 164 41.20 18.11 24.35
CA ILE A 164 41.61 17.04 25.28
C ILE A 164 40.43 16.09 25.57
N PHE A 165 39.22 16.62 25.74
CA PHE A 165 38.00 15.84 25.97
C PHE A 165 37.59 15.02 24.74
N ASN A 166 37.69 15.60 23.54
CA ASN A 166 37.41 14.89 22.29
C ASN A 166 38.47 13.81 22.01
N TRP A 167 39.73 14.04 22.37
CA TRP A 167 40.78 13.01 22.32
C TRP A 167 40.51 11.85 23.30
N THR A 168 40.02 12.11 24.51
CA THR A 168 39.70 11.06 25.51
C THR A 168 38.46 10.24 25.16
N ILE A 169 37.41 10.84 24.59
CA ILE A 169 36.24 10.06 24.11
C ILE A 169 36.62 9.22 22.88
N ARG A 170 37.49 9.73 22.00
CA ARG A 170 37.92 9.02 20.79
C ARG A 170 38.86 7.85 21.10
N THR A 171 39.62 7.91 22.20
CA THR A 171 40.44 6.79 22.69
C THR A 171 39.66 5.83 23.57
N ALA A 172 38.71 6.29 24.40
CA ALA A 172 37.86 5.41 25.21
C ALA A 172 36.91 4.57 24.34
N GLY A 173 36.31 5.17 23.30
CA GLY A 173 35.41 4.47 22.38
C GLY A 173 36.12 3.41 21.52
N THR A 174 37.41 3.54 21.22
CA THR A 174 38.17 2.51 20.49
C THR A 174 38.63 1.37 21.40
N ILE A 175 38.86 1.62 22.69
CA ILE A 175 39.29 0.61 23.67
C ILE A 175 38.12 -0.27 24.16
N GLU A 176 36.92 0.29 24.35
CA GLU A 176 35.75 -0.51 24.78
C GLU A 176 35.18 -1.41 23.67
N TRP A 177 35.13 -0.94 22.41
CA TRP A 177 34.58 -1.73 21.30
C TRP A 177 35.52 -2.84 20.82
N THR A 178 36.83 -2.66 20.96
CA THR A 178 37.83 -3.73 20.71
C THR A 178 37.76 -4.81 21.79
N ALA A 179 37.52 -4.44 23.05
CA ALA A 179 37.36 -5.37 24.17
C ALA A 179 36.02 -6.15 24.14
N LEU A 180 34.93 -5.55 23.64
CA LEU A 180 33.61 -6.21 23.60
C LEU A 180 33.40 -7.10 22.36
N PHE A 181 34.05 -6.79 21.22
CA PHE A 181 33.80 -7.48 19.95
C PHE A 181 35.06 -8.03 19.24
N GLY A 182 36.27 -7.79 19.77
CA GLY A 182 37.51 -8.40 19.25
C GLY A 182 37.93 -7.94 17.84
N VAL A 183 37.43 -6.81 17.35
CA VAL A 183 37.69 -6.33 15.98
C VAL A 183 38.74 -5.20 15.97
N PRO A 184 39.85 -5.33 15.21
CA PRO A 184 40.91 -4.32 15.19
C PRO A 184 40.48 -2.99 14.54
N PRO A 185 41.08 -1.85 14.97
CA PRO A 185 40.59 -0.49 14.71
C PRO A 185 40.64 -0.03 13.25
N GLU A 186 41.32 -0.76 12.36
CA GLU A 186 41.55 -0.36 10.96
C GLU A 186 40.29 -0.40 10.08
N ARG A 187 39.21 -1.09 10.51
CA ARG A 187 37.95 -1.21 9.75
C ARG A 187 36.94 -0.06 9.94
N PHE A 188 37.18 0.88 10.86
CA PHE A 188 36.19 1.92 11.20
C PHE A 188 36.33 3.24 10.42
N SER A 189 37.31 3.36 9.52
CA SER A 189 37.55 4.59 8.74
C SER A 189 36.52 4.88 7.63
N GLY A 190 35.55 3.98 7.40
CA GLY A 190 34.55 4.09 6.32
C GLY A 190 33.16 4.59 6.72
N PHE A 191 32.83 4.71 8.01
CA PHE A 191 31.42 4.82 8.45
C PHE A 191 30.74 6.18 8.14
N ASN A 192 31.49 7.21 7.76
CA ASN A 192 30.94 8.55 7.52
C ASN A 192 30.56 8.88 6.06
N ARG A 193 30.61 7.93 5.11
CA ARG A 193 30.29 8.20 3.67
C ARG A 193 29.06 7.46 3.11
N GLY A 194 28.14 6.98 3.94
CA GLY A 194 27.07 6.06 3.49
C GLY A 194 25.62 6.47 3.69
N LEU A 195 25.29 7.72 4.06
CA LEU A 195 23.91 8.09 4.46
C LEU A 195 22.98 8.60 3.33
N THR A 196 23.34 8.49 2.04
CA THR A 196 22.43 8.91 0.94
C THR A 196 22.15 7.87 -0.14
N THR A 197 22.66 6.64 -0.06
CA THR A 197 22.25 5.56 -0.98
C THR A 197 22.20 4.22 -0.26
N TRP A 198 21.18 4.01 0.58
CA TRP A 198 20.90 2.67 1.10
C TRP A 198 20.07 1.92 0.05
N ASN A 199 20.74 1.07 -0.73
CA ASN A 199 20.10 0.09 -1.60
C ASN A 199 20.17 -1.26 -0.88
N PRO A 200 19.04 -1.90 -0.53
CA PRO A 200 19.07 -3.18 0.18
C PRO A 200 19.77 -4.25 -0.67
N PRO A 201 20.68 -5.06 -0.07
CA PRO A 201 21.29 -6.16 -0.80
C PRO A 201 20.23 -7.20 -1.15
N LYS A 202 20.09 -7.48 -2.45
CA LYS A 202 19.31 -8.61 -2.99
C LYS A 202 20.03 -9.93 -2.69
N HIS A 203 20.03 -10.36 -1.43
CA HIS A 203 20.32 -11.75 -1.12
C HIS A 203 19.04 -12.57 -1.28
N VAL A 204 18.94 -13.12 -2.48
CA VAL A 204 18.26 -14.36 -2.88
C VAL A 204 17.74 -15.19 -1.70
N LEU A 205 16.42 -15.16 -1.51
CA LEU A 205 15.68 -16.17 -0.78
C LEU A 205 15.75 -17.50 -1.56
N HIS A 206 16.81 -18.27 -1.39
CA HIS A 206 16.75 -19.72 -1.64
C HIS A 206 16.38 -20.40 -0.32
N ALA A 207 15.08 -20.45 -0.03
CA ALA A 207 14.54 -21.48 0.84
C ALA A 207 14.72 -22.83 0.12
N ARG A 208 15.83 -23.52 0.42
CA ARG A 208 16.09 -24.88 -0.04
C ARG A 208 15.17 -25.82 0.73
N TRP A 209 13.97 -26.03 0.20
CA TRP A 209 13.10 -27.11 0.65
C TRP A 209 13.80 -28.44 0.32
N GLY A 210 14.27 -29.14 1.35
CA GLY A 210 14.78 -30.49 1.21
C GLY A 210 13.65 -31.43 0.83
N THR A 211 13.53 -31.72 -0.46
CA THR A 211 12.83 -32.90 -0.95
C THR A 211 13.67 -34.13 -0.57
N SER A 212 13.32 -34.79 0.53
CA SER A 212 13.73 -36.18 0.74
C SER A 212 12.82 -37.05 -0.11
N SER A 213 13.22 -37.24 -1.37
CA SER A 213 12.76 -38.33 -2.22
C SER A 213 13.67 -39.53 -2.00
N LEU A 214 13.08 -40.61 -1.50
CA LEU A 214 13.33 -42.01 -1.87
C LEU A 214 14.62 -42.30 -2.65
N GLN A 215 15.55 -43.00 -1.98
CA GLN A 215 16.15 -44.25 -2.46
C GLN A 215 16.49 -45.11 -1.23
#